data_AF-A0A419DET0-F1
#
_entry.id   AF-A0A419DET0-F1
#
_cell.length_a   1.000
_cell.length_b   1.000
_cell.length_c   1.000
_cell.angle_alpha   90.00
_cell.angle_beta   90.00
_cell.angle_gamma   90.00
#
_symmetry.space_group_name_H-M   'P 1'
#
loop_
_entity.id
_entity.type
_entity.pdbx_description
1 polymer ?
#
loop_
_entity_poly.entity_id
_entity_poly.type
_entity_poly.pdbx_seq_one_letter_code
_entity_poly.pdbx_strand_id
1 'polypeptide(L)'
;MGAAVVPLVVGSTALNVLSARQEAKAASAASVYNATIAEQNATLAKQNAEIQEEEARLEARRNLGAATARAAAGGGAIEGSVVDALASQAMFDELSALTVRHRGELEALGFTNTAKLDRANAKNAKTQGKINMASAILSGGAQMTALKRG
;
A
#
# COMPACT_ATOMS: atom_id res chain seq x y z
N MET A 1 -7.50 -62.12 -21.46
CA MET A 1 -7.24 -61.51 -20.15
C MET A 1 -7.03 -60.02 -20.36
N GLY A 2 -8.08 -59.21 -20.17
CA GLY A 2 -8.00 -57.75 -20.28
C GLY A 2 -7.96 -57.16 -18.87
N ALA A 3 -6.82 -56.61 -18.47
CA ALA A 3 -6.68 -55.95 -17.18
C ALA A 3 -7.51 -54.66 -17.18
N ALA A 4 -8.61 -54.65 -16.44
CA ALA A 4 -9.35 -53.44 -16.15
C ALA A 4 -8.46 -52.55 -15.28
N VAL A 5 -7.93 -51.49 -15.89
CA VAL A 5 -7.31 -50.37 -15.17
C VAL A 5 -8.43 -49.67 -14.41
N VAL A 6 -8.61 -50.04 -13.15
CA VAL A 6 -9.43 -49.30 -12.21
C VAL A 6 -8.77 -47.93 -12.05
N PRO A 7 -9.43 -46.81 -12.42
CA PRO A 7 -8.85 -45.50 -12.19
C PRO A 7 -8.79 -45.27 -10.67
N LEU A 8 -7.57 -45.34 -10.15
CA LEU A 8 -7.21 -45.00 -8.77
C LEU A 8 -7.41 -43.49 -8.55
N VAL A 9 -8.66 -43.05 -8.43
CA VAL A 9 -9.01 -41.63 -8.14
C VAL A 9 -9.43 -41.43 -6.68
N VAL A 10 -9.59 -42.50 -5.89
CA VAL A 10 -10.19 -42.37 -4.55
C VAL A 10 -9.19 -41.94 -3.45
N GLY A 11 -7.89 -41.83 -3.74
CA GLY A 11 -6.87 -41.47 -2.73
C GLY A 11 -6.42 -40.00 -2.71
N SER A 12 -6.59 -39.24 -3.79
CA SER A 12 -5.98 -37.91 -3.94
C SER A 12 -6.85 -36.75 -3.46
N THR A 13 -8.15 -36.95 -3.25
CA THR A 13 -9.08 -35.90 -2.81
C THR A 13 -8.81 -35.42 -1.38
N ALA A 14 -8.39 -36.30 -0.46
CA ALA A 14 -8.07 -35.90 0.91
C ALA A 14 -6.75 -35.12 1.02
N LEU A 15 -5.71 -35.53 0.28
CA LEU A 15 -4.43 -34.81 0.23
C LEU A 15 -4.59 -33.45 -0.47
N ASN A 16 -5.36 -33.37 -1.56
CA ASN A 16 -5.61 -32.13 -2.27
C ASN A 16 -6.36 -31.09 -1.43
N VAL A 17 -7.25 -31.51 -0.52
CA VAL A 17 -7.97 -30.60 0.39
C VAL A 17 -7.07 -29.98 1.45
N LEU A 18 -6.13 -30.76 2.01
CA LEU A 18 -5.17 -30.25 3.00
C LEU A 18 -4.19 -29.24 2.36
N SER A 19 -3.66 -29.57 1.18
CA SER A 19 -2.76 -28.69 0.42
C SER A 19 -3.43 -27.36 0.06
N ALA A 20 -4.66 -27.39 -0.47
CA ALA A 20 -5.40 -26.17 -0.85
C ALA A 20 -5.69 -25.24 0.35
N ARG A 21 -5.88 -25.81 1.54
CA ARG A 21 -6.13 -25.03 2.76
C ARG A 21 -4.85 -24.38 3.30
N GLN A 22 -3.73 -25.09 3.22
CA GLN A 22 -2.41 -24.57 3.58
C GLN A 22 -2.03 -23.41 2.66
N GLU A 23 -2.24 -23.58 1.35
CA GLU A 23 -1.96 -22.58 0.32
C GLU A 23 -2.79 -21.31 0.50
N ALA A 24 -4.10 -21.44 0.69
CA ALA A 24 -4.97 -20.28 0.94
C ALA A 24 -4.60 -19.50 2.21
N LYS A 25 -4.18 -20.21 3.27
CA LYS A 25 -3.67 -19.56 4.49
C LYS A 25 -2.36 -18.82 4.23
N ALA A 26 -1.42 -19.44 3.52
CA ALA A 26 -0.13 -18.83 3.19
C ALA A 26 -0.32 -17.59 2.31
N ALA A 27 -1.13 -17.67 1.26
CA ALA A 27 -1.45 -16.54 0.40
C ALA A 27 -2.12 -15.39 1.17
N SER A 28 -3.04 -15.71 2.07
CA SER A 28 -3.64 -14.71 2.94
C SER A 28 -2.65 -14.09 3.92
N ALA A 29 -1.74 -14.86 4.51
CA ALA A 29 -0.74 -14.35 5.44
C ALA A 29 0.25 -13.42 4.75
N ALA A 30 0.72 -13.80 3.56
CA ALA A 30 1.58 -12.97 2.72
C ALA A 30 0.90 -11.64 2.36
N SER A 31 -0.38 -11.70 1.95
CA SER A 31 -1.14 -10.48 1.63
C SER A 31 -1.33 -9.57 2.85
N VAL A 32 -1.61 -10.13 4.04
CA VAL A 32 -1.72 -9.33 5.28
C VAL A 32 -0.38 -8.69 5.65
N TYR A 33 0.72 -9.42 5.46
CA TYR A 33 2.06 -8.90 5.70
C TYR A 33 2.36 -7.73 4.76
N ASN A 34 2.11 -7.89 3.45
CA ASN A 34 2.28 -6.82 2.46
C ASN A 34 1.45 -5.59 2.80
N ALA A 35 0.19 -5.78 3.22
CA ALA A 35 -0.66 -4.69 3.66
C ALA A 35 -0.06 -3.93 4.86
N THR A 36 0.54 -4.66 5.80
CA THR A 36 1.17 -4.08 6.99
C THR A 36 2.40 -3.26 6.62
N ILE A 37 3.24 -3.76 5.70
CA ILE A 37 4.37 -3.01 5.16
C ILE A 37 3.91 -1.75 4.43
N ALA A 38 2.85 -1.85 3.62
CA ALA A 38 2.28 -0.69 2.95
C ALA A 38 1.77 0.37 3.95
N GLU A 39 1.15 -0.02 5.07
CA GLU A 39 0.77 0.94 6.11
C GLU A 39 1.96 1.61 6.81
N GLN A 40 3.02 0.84 7.07
CA GLN A 40 4.28 1.40 7.59
C GLN A 40 4.86 2.41 6.61
N ASN A 41 4.91 2.07 5.32
CA ASN A 41 5.38 2.98 4.27
C ASN A 41 4.50 4.22 4.15
N ALA A 42 3.19 4.10 4.30
CA ALA A 42 2.29 5.26 4.34
C ALA A 42 2.61 6.21 5.51
N THR A 43 2.94 5.63 6.66
CA THR A 43 3.32 6.40 7.86
C THR A 43 4.67 7.09 7.66
N LEU A 44 5.66 6.37 7.12
CA LEU A 44 6.97 6.91 6.81
C LEU A 44 6.90 8.02 5.75
N ALA A 45 6.08 7.86 4.71
CA ALA A 45 5.90 8.89 3.69
C ALA A 45 5.38 10.21 4.28
N LYS A 46 4.43 10.13 5.22
CA LYS A 46 3.93 11.32 5.95
C LYS A 46 5.01 11.95 6.82
N GLN A 47 5.72 11.14 7.61
CA GLN A 47 6.79 11.62 8.49
C GLN A 47 7.92 12.28 7.70
N ASN A 48 8.35 11.66 6.60
CA ASN A 48 9.38 12.21 5.72
C ASN A 48 8.94 13.54 5.10
N ALA A 49 7.67 13.65 4.69
CA ALA A 49 7.15 14.89 4.14
C ALA A 49 7.01 16.00 5.19
N GLU A 50 6.67 15.67 6.43
CA GLU A 50 6.65 16.62 7.55
C GLU A 50 8.06 17.16 7.85
N ILE A 51 9.07 16.28 7.89
CA ILE A 51 10.48 16.69 8.05
C ILE A 51 10.92 17.59 6.89
N GLN A 52 10.62 17.22 5.64
CA GLN A 52 10.97 18.02 4.47
C GLN A 52 10.22 19.36 4.41
N GLU A 53 8.97 19.42 4.88
CA GLU A 53 8.21 20.67 5.03
C GLU A 53 8.93 21.61 6.00
N GLU A 54 9.35 21.11 7.16
CA GLU A 54 10.10 21.89 8.15
C GLU A 54 11.43 22.39 7.61
N GLU A 55 12.19 21.54 6.91
CA GLU A 55 13.43 21.92 6.25
C GLU A 55 13.21 23.02 5.21
N ALA A 56 12.19 22.88 4.35
CA ALA A 56 11.85 23.89 3.36
C ALA A 56 11.47 25.24 4.00
N ARG A 57 10.70 25.22 5.09
CA ARG A 57 10.37 26.44 5.87
C ARG A 57 11.59 27.06 6.52
N LEU A 58 12.52 26.26 7.03
CA LEU A 58 13.75 26.77 7.63
C LEU A 58 14.65 27.43 6.57
N GLU A 59 14.78 26.81 5.41
CA GLU A 59 15.53 27.35 4.28
C GLU A 59 14.91 28.64 3.76
N ALA A 60 13.58 28.68 3.59
CA ALA A 60 12.84 29.87 3.23
C ALA A 60 13.11 31.05 4.16
N ARG A 61 13.05 30.82 5.48
CA ARG A 61 13.35 31.86 6.49
C ARG A 61 14.78 32.38 6.38
N ARG A 62 15.76 31.50 6.13
CA ARG A 62 17.16 31.88 5.94
C ARG A 62 17.33 32.71 4.66
N ASN A 63 16.72 32.29 3.56
CA ASN A 63 16.80 32.98 2.27
C ASN A 63 16.14 34.36 2.33
N LEU A 64 14.96 34.45 2.95
CA LEU A 64 14.25 35.71 3.16
C LEU A 64 15.04 36.66 4.08
N GLY A 65 15.63 36.15 5.16
CA GLY A 65 16.52 36.93 6.04
C GLY A 65 17.75 37.47 5.30
N ALA A 66 18.40 36.63 4.48
CA ALA A 66 19.55 37.04 3.67
C ALA A 66 19.16 38.04 2.56
N ALA A 67 17.99 37.89 1.94
CA ALA A 67 17.46 38.84 0.97
C ALA A 67 17.16 40.20 1.62
N THR A 68 16.53 40.18 2.80
CA THR A 68 16.22 41.39 3.58
C THR A 68 17.49 42.11 4.01
N ALA A 69 18.50 41.39 4.52
CA ALA A 69 19.78 41.97 4.91
C ALA A 69 20.53 42.60 3.72
N ARG A 70 20.51 41.95 2.55
CA ARG A 70 21.09 42.51 1.31
C ARG A 70 20.36 43.76 0.84
N ALA A 71 19.03 43.76 0.89
CA ALA A 71 18.21 44.92 0.56
C ALA A 71 18.54 46.11 1.49
N ALA A 72 18.66 45.87 2.80
CA ALA A 72 19.03 46.89 3.78
C ALA A 72 20.48 47.40 3.61
N ALA A 73 21.42 46.53 3.25
CA ALA A 73 22.82 46.90 3.03
C ALA A 73 23.05 47.70 1.74
N GLY A 74 22.14 47.61 0.76
CA GLY A 74 22.21 48.33 -0.51
C GLY A 74 22.03 49.84 -0.44
N GLY A 75 21.74 50.41 0.75
CA GLY A 75 21.72 51.86 1.00
C GLY A 75 20.52 52.63 0.44
N GLY A 76 19.63 51.98 -0.32
CA GLY A 76 18.32 52.53 -0.69
C GLY A 76 17.27 52.24 0.38
N ALA A 77 16.30 53.14 0.56
CA ALA A 77 15.11 52.81 1.35
C ALA A 77 14.50 51.52 0.79
N ILE A 78 13.99 50.62 1.66
CA ILE A 78 13.19 49.50 1.20
C ILE A 78 11.90 50.10 0.63
N GLU A 79 11.92 50.41 -0.66
CA GLU A 79 10.79 50.98 -1.39
C GLU A 79 9.69 49.92 -1.57
N GLY A 80 8.46 50.36 -1.86
CA GLY A 80 7.28 49.50 -1.91
C GLY A 80 7.43 48.27 -2.81
N SER A 81 8.19 48.35 -3.92
CA SER A 81 8.41 47.20 -4.82
C SER A 81 9.33 46.13 -4.22
N VAL A 82 10.29 46.51 -3.36
CA VAL A 82 11.19 45.56 -2.70
C VAL A 82 10.45 44.81 -1.60
N VAL A 83 9.56 45.51 -0.86
CA VAL A 83 8.68 44.87 0.14
C VAL A 83 7.73 43.88 -0.55
N ASP A 84 7.12 44.28 -1.66
CA ASP A 84 6.20 43.42 -2.42
C ASP A 84 6.90 42.18 -3.00
N ALA A 85 8.13 42.33 -3.48
CA ALA A 85 8.96 41.21 -3.94
C ALA A 85 9.31 40.22 -2.81
N LEU A 86 9.67 40.72 -1.62
CA LEU A 86 9.96 39.87 -0.46
C LEU A 86 8.70 39.16 0.06
N ALA A 87 7.55 39.84 0.04
CA ALA A 87 6.26 39.25 0.41
C ALA A 87 5.85 38.14 -0.59
N SER A 88 5.99 38.41 -1.88
CA SER A 88 5.75 37.42 -2.93
C SER A 88 6.66 36.20 -2.77
N GLN A 89 7.94 36.41 -2.49
CA GLN A 89 8.89 35.31 -2.21
C GLN A 89 8.44 34.46 -1.02
N ALA A 90 8.04 35.08 0.09
CA ALA A 90 7.55 34.36 1.26
C ALA A 90 6.32 33.50 0.94
N MET A 91 5.41 33.99 0.09
CA MET A 91 4.24 33.22 -0.35
C MET A 91 4.63 32.01 -1.23
N PHE A 92 5.58 32.19 -2.16
CA PHE A 92 6.07 31.08 -2.98
C PHE A 92 6.78 30.02 -2.14
N ASP A 93 7.55 30.45 -1.14
CA ASP A 93 8.25 29.54 -0.23
C ASP A 93 7.25 28.72 0.61
N GLU A 94 6.20 29.34 1.14
CA GLU A 94 5.16 28.63 1.89
C GLU A 94 4.36 27.67 0.98
N LEU A 95 4.06 28.08 -0.25
CA LEU A 95 3.44 27.19 -1.23
C LEU A 95 4.33 25.98 -1.52
N SER A 96 5.65 26.16 -1.60
CA SER A 96 6.61 25.08 -1.79
C SER A 96 6.55 24.08 -0.64
N ALA A 97 6.56 24.58 0.61
CA ALA A 97 6.43 23.74 1.81
C ALA A 97 5.11 22.95 1.83
N LEU A 98 3.98 23.60 1.53
CA LEU A 98 2.69 22.93 1.42
C LEU A 98 2.66 21.89 0.30
N THR A 99 3.36 22.14 -0.80
CA THR A 99 3.47 21.20 -1.92
C THR A 99 4.26 19.95 -1.50
N VAL A 100 5.33 20.10 -0.71
CA VAL A 100 6.08 18.97 -0.14
C VAL A 100 5.17 18.09 0.72
N ARG A 101 4.43 18.71 1.66
CA ARG A 101 3.47 18.00 2.49
C ARG A 101 2.42 17.27 1.65
N HIS A 102 1.84 17.95 0.66
CA HIS A 102 0.81 17.37 -0.19
C HIS A 102 1.31 16.16 -0.98
N ARG A 103 2.55 16.20 -1.50
CA ARG A 103 3.17 15.04 -2.17
C ARG A 103 3.29 13.84 -1.24
N GLY A 104 3.71 14.05 0.01
CA GLY A 104 3.76 12.99 1.02
C GLY A 104 2.40 12.41 1.36
N GLU A 105 1.36 13.26 1.45
CA GLU A 105 -0.02 12.81 1.66
C GLU A 105 -0.52 11.95 0.49
N LEU A 106 -0.21 12.32 -0.76
CA LEU A 106 -0.55 11.53 -1.94
C LEU A 106 0.19 10.19 -1.98
N GLU A 107 1.48 10.18 -1.65
CA GLU A 107 2.27 8.95 -1.57
C GLU A 107 1.71 8.00 -0.49
N ALA A 108 1.41 8.55 0.69
CA ALA A 108 0.78 7.80 1.77
C ALA A 108 -0.61 7.27 1.41
N LEU A 109 -1.38 8.03 0.63
CA LEU A 109 -2.67 7.58 0.10
C LEU A 109 -2.47 6.39 -0.85
N GLY A 110 -1.47 6.44 -1.73
CA GLY A 110 -1.10 5.33 -2.62
C GLY A 110 -0.80 4.06 -1.83
N PHE A 111 0.07 4.15 -0.82
CA PHE A 111 0.38 3.03 0.08
C PHE A 111 -0.85 2.52 0.85
N THR A 112 -1.71 3.41 1.34
CA THR A 112 -2.95 3.04 2.03
C THR A 112 -3.90 2.27 1.10
N ASN A 113 -3.97 2.64 -0.18
CA ASN A 113 -4.77 1.94 -1.17
C ASN A 113 -4.20 0.55 -1.46
N THR A 114 -2.88 0.42 -1.59
CA THR A 114 -2.19 -0.88 -1.69
C THR A 114 -2.51 -1.77 -0.49
N ALA A 115 -2.44 -1.24 0.72
CA ALA A 115 -2.78 -1.98 1.94
C ALA A 115 -4.24 -2.48 1.95
N LYS A 116 -5.19 -1.65 1.51
CA LYS A 116 -6.60 -2.05 1.36
C LYS A 116 -6.78 -3.16 0.34
N LEU A 117 -6.10 -3.06 -0.80
CA LEU A 117 -6.14 -4.06 -1.87
C LEU A 117 -5.57 -5.40 -1.39
N ASP A 118 -4.42 -5.37 -0.70
CA ASP A 118 -3.81 -6.57 -0.13
C ASP A 118 -4.69 -7.24 0.94
N ARG A 119 -5.35 -6.45 1.80
CA ARG A 119 -6.34 -7.01 2.73
C ARG A 119 -7.55 -7.61 2.02
N ALA A 120 -7.99 -7.03 0.91
CA ALA A 120 -9.07 -7.61 0.10
C ALA A 120 -8.60 -8.94 -0.52
N ASN A 121 -7.40 -9.00 -1.07
CA ASN A 121 -6.78 -10.22 -1.59
C ASN A 121 -6.67 -11.31 -0.51
N ALA A 122 -6.27 -10.94 0.72
CA ALA A 122 -6.23 -11.86 1.84
C ALA A 122 -7.61 -12.47 2.15
N LYS A 123 -8.67 -11.64 2.17
CA LYS A 123 -10.05 -12.10 2.38
C LYS A 123 -10.52 -12.99 1.24
N ASN A 124 -10.18 -12.65 0.00
CA ASN A 124 -10.51 -13.43 -1.19
C ASN A 124 -9.81 -14.80 -1.16
N ALA A 125 -8.52 -14.86 -0.87
CA ALA A 125 -7.77 -16.11 -0.73
C ALA A 125 -8.38 -17.04 0.32
N LYS A 126 -8.75 -16.50 1.50
CA LYS A 126 -9.47 -17.28 2.53
C LYS A 126 -10.83 -17.80 2.04
N THR A 127 -11.58 -16.97 1.31
CA THR A 127 -12.91 -17.33 0.79
C THR A 127 -12.79 -18.40 -0.29
N GLN A 128 -11.85 -18.24 -1.21
CA GLN A 128 -11.59 -19.20 -2.28
C GLN A 128 -11.09 -20.53 -1.73
N GLY A 129 -10.23 -20.51 -0.71
CA GLY A 129 -9.84 -21.72 0.03
C GLY A 129 -11.03 -22.46 0.65
N LYS A 130 -12.02 -21.73 1.21
CA LYS A 130 -13.26 -22.32 1.74
C LYS A 130 -14.14 -22.90 0.63
N ILE A 131 -14.30 -22.19 -0.49
CA ILE A 131 -15.08 -22.65 -1.65
C ILE A 131 -14.45 -23.91 -2.24
N ASN A 132 -13.14 -23.89 -2.49
CA ASN A 132 -12.41 -25.05 -3.03
C ASN A 132 -12.53 -26.27 -2.11
N MET A 133 -12.45 -26.07 -0.79
CA MET A 133 -12.69 -27.13 0.18
C MET A 133 -14.13 -27.67 0.11
N ALA A 134 -15.13 -26.79 0.03
CA ALA A 134 -16.53 -27.21 -0.10
C ALA A 134 -16.78 -27.98 -1.40
N SER A 135 -16.25 -27.50 -2.54
CA SER A 135 -16.31 -28.16 -3.84
C SER A 135 -15.58 -29.51 -3.84
N ALA A 136 -14.45 -29.62 -3.14
CA ALA A 136 -13.71 -30.88 -3.00
C ALA A 136 -14.45 -31.89 -2.11
N ILE A 137 -15.10 -31.44 -1.03
CA ILE A 137 -15.97 -32.30 -0.20
C ILE A 137 -17.19 -32.76 -1.01
N LEU A 138 -17.83 -31.85 -1.74
CA LEU A 138 -19.00 -32.15 -2.55
C LEU A 138 -18.67 -33.15 -3.68
N SER A 139 -17.59 -32.93 -4.40
CA SER A 139 -17.15 -33.83 -5.48
C SER A 139 -16.64 -35.17 -4.95
N GLY A 140 -15.91 -35.19 -3.83
CA GLY A 140 -15.50 -36.42 -3.15
C GLY A 140 -16.68 -37.24 -2.62
N GLY A 141 -17.69 -36.57 -2.05
CA GLY A 141 -18.94 -37.21 -1.61
C GLY A 141 -19.78 -37.75 -2.77
N ALA A 142 -19.89 -36.98 -3.87
CA ALA A 142 -20.58 -37.42 -5.08
C ALA A 142 -19.94 -38.66 -5.71
N GLN A 143 -18.59 -38.72 -5.75
CA GLN A 143 -17.86 -39.89 -6.22
C GLN A 143 -18.09 -41.13 -5.34
N MET A 144 -18.12 -40.98 -4.01
CA MET A 144 -18.43 -42.09 -3.11
C MET A 144 -19.86 -42.60 -3.25
N THR A 145 -20.85 -41.71 -3.46
CA THR A 145 -22.24 -42.13 -3.68
C THR A 145 -22.45 -42.82 -5.02
N ALA A 146 -21.69 -42.45 -6.06
CA ALA A 146 -21.71 -43.12 -7.36
C ALA A 146 -21.09 -44.52 -7.30
N LEU A 147 -19.99 -44.69 -6.56
CA LEU A 147 -19.33 -45.98 -6.32
C LEU A 147 -20.19 -46.97 -5.51
N LYS A 148 -21.13 -46.50 -4.69
CA LYS A 148 -22.02 -47.35 -3.88
C LYS A 148 -23.32 -47.73 -4.60
N ARG A 149 -23.56 -47.21 -5.81
CA ARG A 149 -24.79 -47.41 -6.61
C ARG A 149 -24.57 -48.17 -7.92
N GLY A 150 -23.33 -48.51 -8.28
CA GLY A 150 -22.99 -49.46 -9.35
C GLY A 150 -22.55 -50.80 -8.76
#